data_AF-A0A7C4BED6-F1
#
_entry.id   AF-A0A7C4BED6-F1
#
_cell.length_a   1.000
_cell.length_b   1.000
_cell.length_c   1.000
_cell.angle_alpha   90.00
_cell.angle_beta   90.00
_cell.angle_gamma   90.00
#
_symmetry.space_group_name_H-M   'P 1'
#
loop_
_entity.id
_entity.type
_entity.pdbx_description
1 polymer ?
#
loop_
_entity_poly.entity_id
_entity_poly.type
_entity_poly.pdbx_seq_one_letter_code
_entity_poly.pdbx_strand_id
1 'polypeptide(L)' 'MHQLKKAINTCPKCGSTLVLAIETNKYRSREAVVTYTYLCPVCRYKNIVEQVTVKADGDKILVAKFKSSSAKS' A
#
# COMPACT_ATOMS: atom_id res chain seq x y z
N MET A 1 26.89 5.34 -5.80
CA MET A 1 25.42 5.41 -5.96
C MET A 1 24.84 4.02 -5.70
N HIS A 2 24.24 3.77 -4.54
CA HIS A 2 23.62 2.47 -4.27
C HIS A 2 22.27 2.42 -5.01
N GLN A 3 22.25 1.82 -6.19
CA GLN A 3 20.99 1.44 -6.82
C GLN A 3 20.38 0.33 -5.96
N LEU A 4 19.42 0.69 -5.12
CA LEU A 4 18.52 -0.26 -4.47
C LEU A 4 17.88 -1.06 -5.61
N LYS A 5 18.29 -2.32 -5.80
CA LYS A 5 17.62 -3.26 -6.71
C LYS A 5 16.14 -3.20 -6.36
N LYS A 6 15.34 -2.63 -7.25
CA LYS A 6 13.88 -2.54 -7.09
C LYS A 6 13.42 -3.98 -6.95
N ALA A 7 12.93 -4.37 -5.77
CA ALA A 7 12.40 -5.71 -5.58
C ALA A 7 11.27 -5.91 -6.60
N ILE A 8 11.50 -6.79 -7.57
CA ILE A 8 10.49 -7.10 -8.58
C ILE A 8 9.46 -7.98 -7.88
N ASN A 9 8.34 -7.38 -7.49
CA ASN A 9 7.22 -8.13 -6.94
C ASN A 9 6.52 -8.82 -8.10
N THR A 10 6.65 -10.14 -8.17
CA THR A 10 6.05 -10.96 -9.22
C THR A 10 4.65 -11.40 -8.81
N CYS A 11 3.71 -11.37 -9.75
CA CYS A 11 2.35 -11.81 -9.50
C CYS A 11 2.32 -13.33 -9.26
N PRO A 12 1.79 -13.82 -8.12
CA PRO A 12 1.74 -15.24 -7.82
C PRO A 12 0.77 -16.02 -8.74
N LYS A 13 -0.13 -15.32 -9.45
CA LYS A 13 -1.13 -15.94 -10.33
C LYS A 13 -0.68 -16.12 -11.77
N CYS A 14 0.13 -15.20 -12.31
CA CYS A 14 0.47 -15.19 -13.74
C CYS A 14 1.91 -14.85 -14.05
N GLY A 15 2.78 -14.70 -13.03
CA GLY A 15 4.21 -14.42 -13.24
C GLY A 15 4.53 -13.01 -13.76
N SER A 16 3.52 -12.19 -14.07
CA SER A 16 3.72 -10.81 -14.52
C SER A 16 4.18 -9.90 -13.38
N THR A 17 4.91 -8.83 -13.68
CA THR A 17 5.33 -7.84 -12.67
C THR A 17 4.13 -7.12 -12.05
N LEU A 18 4.11 -7.02 -10.73
CA LEU A 18 3.14 -6.22 -9.98
C LEU A 18 3.54 -4.75 -9.99
N VAL A 19 2.56 -3.88 -10.16
CA VAL A 19 2.71 -2.43 -10.07
C VAL A 19 2.20 -1.94 -8.71
N LEU A 20 2.89 -0.97 -8.11
CA LEU A 20 2.43 -0.35 -6.87
C LEU A 20 1.38 0.70 -7.21
N ALA A 21 0.20 0.58 -6.62
CA ALA A 21 -0.82 1.62 -6.56
C ALA A 21 -0.87 2.19 -5.14
N ILE A 22 -0.94 3.51 -5.07
CA ILE A 22 -1.08 4.27 -3.82
C ILE A 22 -2.42 4.98 -3.90
N GLU A 23 -3.33 4.64 -3.01
CA GLU A 23 -4.66 5.22 -2.93
C GLU A 23 -4.76 6.03 -1.64
N THR A 24 -5.24 7.27 -1.74
CA THR A 24 -5.47 8.12 -0.56
C THR A 24 -6.96 8.39 -0.45
N ASN A 25 -7.56 7.91 0.64
CA ASN A 25 -8.96 8.13 0.95
C ASN A 25 -9.09 9.07 2.13
N LYS A 26 -9.80 10.19 1.94
CA LYS A 26 -10.16 11.08 3.04
C LYS A 26 -11.32 10.45 3.80
N TYR A 27 -11.09 10.06 5.05
CA TYR A 27 -12.10 9.39 5.86
C TYR A 27 -12.98 10.40 6.61
N ARG A 28 -12.35 11.45 7.18
CA ARG A 28 -13.01 12.55 7.91
C ARG A 28 -12.30 13.88 7.68
N SER A 29 -12.82 14.98 8.21
CA SER A 29 -12.29 16.34 8.01
C SER A 29 -10.80 16.51 8.35
N ARG A 30 -10.23 15.61 9.17
CA ARG A 30 -8.83 15.63 9.65
C ARG A 30 -8.15 14.26 9.63
N GLU A 31 -8.70 13.31 8.88
CA GLU A 31 -8.19 11.94 8.83
C GLU A 31 -8.12 11.46 7.37
N ALA A 32 -6.94 11.00 6.97
CA ALA A 32 -6.66 10.42 5.67
C ALA A 32 -6.08 9.02 5.85
N VAL A 33 -6.45 8.11 4.96
CA VAL A 33 -5.94 6.75 4.93
C VAL A 33 -5.22 6.55 3.62
N VAL A 34 -3.94 6.20 3.68
CA VAL A 34 -3.08 5.89 2.55
C VAL A 34 -2.94 4.38 2.45
N THR A 35 -3.36 3.79 1.35
CA THR A 35 -3.29 2.35 1.10
C THR A 35 -2.27 2.07 0.00
N TYR A 36 -1.31 1.19 0.29
CA TYR A 36 -0.32 0.69 -0.64
C TYR A 36 -0.71 -0.71 -1.11
N THR A 37 -1.02 -0.83 -2.39
CA THR A 37 -1.49 -2.08 -3.00
C THR A 37 -0.60 -2.45 -4.19
N TYR A 38 -0.09 -3.68 -4.21
CA TYR A 38 0.48 -4.25 -5.43
C TYR A 38 -0.65 -4.82 -6.31
N LEU A 39 -0.72 -4.35 -7.55
CA LEU A 39 -1.71 -4.75 -8.54
C LEU A 39 -1.03 -5.48 -9.69
N CYS A 40 -1.63 -6.56 -10.18
CA CYS A 40 -1.23 -7.17 -11.43
C CYS A 40 -2.00 -6.53 -12.60
N PRO A 41 -1.34 -5.94 -13.59
CA PRO A 41 -2.02 -5.34 -14.74
C PRO A 41 -2.67 -6.37 -15.67
N VAL A 42 -2.22 -7.64 -15.61
CA VAL A 42 -2.69 -8.72 -16.48
C VAL A 42 -3.91 -9.43 -15.89
N CYS A 43 -3.77 -10.03 -14.71
CA CYS A 43 -4.85 -10.83 -14.11
C CYS A 43 -5.64 -10.11 -13.01
N ARG A 44 -5.39 -8.82 -12.79
CA ARG A 44 -6.04 -7.97 -11.78
C ARG A 44 -5.90 -8.45 -10.34
N TYR A 45 -4.96 -9.37 -10.05
CA TYR A 45 -4.60 -9.75 -8.69
C TYR A 45 -4.20 -8.51 -7.88
N LYS A 46 -4.73 -8.41 -6.65
CA LYS A 46 -4.43 -7.32 -5.72
C LYS A 46 -3.82 -7.88 -4.44
N ASN A 47 -2.74 -7.27 -3.98
CA ASN A 47 -2.14 -7.54 -2.69
C ASN A 47 -1.97 -6.22 -1.93
N ILE A 48 -2.84 -5.98 -0.95
CA ILE A 48 -2.72 -4.83 -0.06
C ILE A 48 -1.58 -5.13 0.91
N VAL A 49 -0.55 -4.28 0.92
CA VAL A 49 0.66 -4.51 1.71
C VAL A 49 0.66 -3.67 2.97
N GLU A 50 0.19 -2.43 2.85
CA GLU A 50 0.31 -1.49 3.94
C GLU A 50 -0.83 -0.48 3.90
N GLN A 51 -1.32 -0.12 5.07
CA GLN A 51 -2.28 0.95 5.25
C GLN A 51 -1.75 1.89 6.32
N VAL A 52 -1.73 3.18 6.02
CA VAL A 52 -1.26 4.24 6.92
C VAL A 52 -2.40 5.20 7.16
N THR A 53 -2.79 5.36 8.41
CA THR A 53 -3.74 6.39 8.83
C THR A 53 -2.97 7.62 9.29
N VAL A 54 -3.27 8.76 8.67
CA VAL A 54 -2.73 10.07 9.00
C VAL A 54 -3.87 10.90 9.58
N LYS A 55 -3.72 11.34 10.83
CA LYS A 55 -4.72 12.14 11.54
C LYS A 55 -4.10 13.43 12.06
N ALA A 56 -4.74 14.56 11.80
CA ALA A 56 -4.37 15.83 12.42
C ALA A 56 -5.05 15.95 13.81
N ASP A 57 -4.24 16.24 14.82
CA ASP A 57 -4.65 16.41 16.23
C ASP A 57 -4.03 17.69 16.80
N GLY A 58 -4.79 18.79 16.77
CA GLY A 58 -4.27 20.13 17.02
C GLY A 58 -3.14 20.47 16.02
N ASP A 59 -1.97 20.80 16.55
CA ASP A 59 -0.76 21.11 15.78
C ASP A 59 0.10 19.86 15.47
N LYS A 60 -0.38 18.66 15.82
CA LYS A 60 0.34 17.40 15.64
C LYS A 60 -0.25 16.58 14.50
N ILE A 61 0.60 15.81 13.84
CA ILE A 61 0.20 14.77 12.91
C ILE A 61 0.49 13.41 13.54
N LEU A 62 -0.56 12.62 13.72
CA LEU A 62 -0.50 11.25 14.19
C LEU A 62 -0.43 10.31 12.98
N VAL A 63 0.58 9.46 12.94
CA VAL A 63 0.78 8.45 11.88
C VAL A 63 0.68 7.08 12.50
N ALA A 64 -0.34 6.32 12.11
CA ALA A 64 -0.52 4.93 12.51
C ALA A 64 -0.34 4.01 11.30
N LYS A 65 0.61 3.08 11.38
CA LYS A 65 0.90 2.10 10.34
C LYS A 65 0.27 0.75 10.69
N PHE A 66 -0.60 0.28 9.83
CA PHE A 66 -1.14 -1.07 9.88
C PHE A 66 -0.46 -1.90 8.77
N LYS A 67 0.32 -2.90 9.18
CA LYS A 67 0.73 -3.95 8.24
C LYS A 67 -0.48 -4.81 7.97
N SER A 68 -1.01 -4.75 6.75
CA SER A 68 -1.94 -5.75 6.29
C SER A 68 -1.16 -7.06 6.19
N SER A 69 -1.35 -7.96 7.16
CA SER A 69 -0.89 -9.32 7.00
C SER A 69 -1.79 -9.99 5.96
N SER A 70 -1.43 -9.89 4.68
CA SER A 70 -1.91 -10.81 3.65
C SER A 70 -1.30 -12.20 3.93
N ALA A 71 -1.81 -12.85 4.97
CA ALA A 71 -1.50 -14.21 5.33
C ALA A 71 -2.80 -15.03 5.38
N LYS A 72 -2.81 -16.07 4.53
CA LYS A 72 -3.75 -17.20 4.44
C LYS A 72 -5.03 -17.00 3.62
N SER A 73 -5.03 -17.61 2.43
CA SER A 73 -5.87 -18.77 2.16
C SER A 73 -5.17 -19.66 1.13
#